data_AF-D4NU75-F1
#
_entry.id   AF-D4NU75-F1
#
_cell.length_a   1.000
_cell.length_b   1.000
_cell.length_c   1.000
_cell.angle_alpha   90.00
_cell.angle_beta   90.00
_cell.angle_gamma   90.00
#
_symmetry.space_group_name_H-M   'P 1'
#
loop_
_entity.id
_entity.type
_entity.pdbx_description
1 polymer ?
#
loop_
_entity_poly.entity_id
_entity_poly.type
_entity_poly.pdbx_seq_one_letter_code
_entity_poly.pdbx_strand_id
1 'polypeptide(L)'
;AIICKNIPRLVTGWEKPIIIGRHAHADQYKATDFVVPGEGKLELVFTPPSGEPVKYVVNEFKGAGVAIGMFNTDASIFDFAHSSFKFALARKYPLYL
;
A
#
# COMPACT_ATOMS: atom_id res chain seq x y z
N ALA A 1 -35.87 15.14 -12.05
CA ALA A 1 -34.58 14.49 -12.38
C ALA A 1 -34.26 14.74 -13.84
N ILE A 2 -33.05 15.22 -14.16
CA ILE A 2 -32.58 15.31 -15.55
C ILE A 2 -32.11 13.91 -15.94
N ILE A 3 -32.73 13.32 -16.96
CA ILE A 3 -32.43 11.94 -17.40
C ILE A 3 -31.74 12.02 -18.77
N CYS A 4 -30.48 11.63 -18.82
CA CYS A 4 -29.69 11.59 -20.05
C CYS A 4 -30.15 10.42 -20.93
N LYS A 5 -30.77 10.72 -22.09
CA LYS A 5 -31.36 9.72 -23.01
C LYS A 5 -30.33 8.81 -23.69
N ASN A 6 -29.07 9.21 -23.72
CA ASN A 6 -27.98 8.52 -24.40
C ASN A 6 -27.14 7.62 -23.47
N ILE A 7 -27.46 7.54 -22.18
CA ILE A 7 -26.75 6.66 -21.24
C ILE A 7 -27.55 5.37 -21.08
N PRO A 8 -27.01 4.20 -21.46
CA PRO A 8 -27.67 2.91 -21.29
C PRO A 8 -28.01 2.66 -19.82
N ARG A 9 -29.25 2.24 -19.56
CA ARG A 9 -29.79 2.12 -18.18
C ARG A 9 -29.37 0.83 -17.46
N LEU A 10 -28.80 -0.13 -18.18
CA LEU A 10 -28.49 -1.46 -17.65
C LEU A 10 -26.98 -1.66 -17.61
N VAL A 11 -26.42 -1.74 -16.41
CA VAL A 11 -25.10 -2.36 -16.21
C VAL A 11 -25.36 -3.86 -16.23
N THR A 12 -25.04 -4.52 -17.33
CA THR A 12 -25.08 -5.99 -17.41
C THR A 12 -24.09 -6.58 -16.39
N GLY A 13 -24.45 -7.70 -15.78
CA GLY A 13 -23.57 -8.39 -14.84
C GLY A 13 -22.28 -8.88 -15.53
N TRP A 14 -21.29 -9.26 -14.71
CA TRP A 14 -20.04 -9.83 -15.20
C TRP A 14 -20.27 -11.24 -15.77
N GLU A 15 -19.82 -11.48 -17.00
CA GLU A 15 -19.85 -12.83 -17.62
C GLU A 15 -18.69 -13.72 -17.15
N LYS A 16 -17.59 -13.10 -16.71
CA LYS A 16 -16.39 -13.80 -16.23
C LYS A 16 -16.34 -13.80 -14.69
N PRO A 17 -15.66 -14.80 -14.08
CA PRO A 17 -15.44 -14.82 -12.64
C PRO A 17 -14.73 -13.56 -12.15
N ILE A 18 -15.14 -13.06 -10.99
CA ILE A 18 -14.49 -11.92 -10.33
C ILE A 18 -13.13 -12.38 -9.82
N ILE A 19 -12.07 -11.69 -10.25
CA ILE A 19 -10.71 -11.83 -9.71
C ILE A 19 -10.50 -10.71 -8.70
N ILE A 20 -10.03 -11.06 -7.50
CA ILE A 20 -9.83 -10.11 -6.41
C ILE A 20 -8.34 -9.84 -6.27
N GLY A 21 -7.94 -8.59 -6.50
CA GLY A 21 -6.63 -8.10 -6.10
C GLY A 21 -6.55 -8.01 -4.57
N ARG A 22 -5.45 -8.49 -4.01
CA ARG A 22 -5.17 -8.39 -2.57
C ARG A 22 -3.86 -7.66 -2.37
N HIS A 23 -3.74 -6.97 -1.24
CA HIS A 23 -2.51 -6.31 -0.83
C HIS A 23 -2.12 -6.76 0.57
N ALA A 24 -0.83 -6.69 0.90
CA ALA A 24 -0.36 -7.00 2.24
C ALA A 24 -0.91 -6.00 3.26
N HIS A 25 -0.98 -6.45 4.51
CA HIS A 25 -1.29 -5.57 5.64
C HIS A 25 -0.06 -4.70 5.99
N ALA A 26 -0.33 -3.54 6.59
CA ALA A 26 0.58 -2.40 6.70
C ALA A 26 0.77 -1.69 5.36
N ASP A 27 2.00 -1.51 4.87
CA ASP A 27 2.28 -0.76 3.64
C ASP A 27 1.64 0.65 3.71
N GLN A 28 1.22 1.21 2.57
CA GLN A 28 0.50 2.48 2.47
C GLN A 28 -0.72 2.59 3.39
N TYR A 29 -1.37 1.48 3.76
CA TYR A 29 -2.59 1.50 4.58
C TYR A 29 -2.34 1.79 6.07
N LYS A 30 -1.09 1.62 6.53
CA LYS A 30 -0.66 2.05 7.88
C LYS A 30 0.54 2.98 7.82
N ALA A 31 0.71 3.65 6.68
CA ALA A 31 1.74 4.65 6.55
C ALA A 31 1.42 5.87 7.41
N THR A 32 2.46 6.56 7.83
CA THR A 32 2.33 7.90 8.41
C THR A 32 2.81 8.89 7.36
N ASP A 33 1.93 9.79 6.95
CA ASP A 33 2.26 10.95 6.14
C ASP A 33 2.19 12.23 6.95
N PHE A 34 2.95 13.24 6.53
CA PHE A 34 2.86 14.58 7.10
C PHE A 34 3.32 15.64 6.11
N VAL A 35 2.90 16.87 6.38
CA VAL A 35 3.33 18.06 5.64
C VAL A 35 4.67 18.53 6.21
N VAL A 36 5.69 18.58 5.35
CA VAL A 36 6.98 19.20 5.66
C VAL A 36 6.80 20.72 5.56
N PRO A 37 7.05 21.48 6.64
CA PRO A 37 6.66 22.89 6.71
C PRO A 37 7.54 23.85 5.90
N GLY A 38 8.77 23.45 5.55
CA GLY A 38 9.75 24.34 4.92
C GLY A 38 11.08 23.66 4.65
N GLU A 39 12.12 24.45 4.42
CA GLU A 39 13.48 23.93 4.22
C GLU A 39 14.00 23.17 5.45
N GLY A 40 14.74 22.10 5.22
CA GLY A 40 15.29 21.27 6.29
C GLY A 40 15.70 19.89 5.84
N LYS A 41 16.34 19.15 6.76
CA LYS A 41 16.76 17.77 6.53
C LYS A 41 15.74 16.81 7.13
N LEU A 42 15.22 15.89 6.31
CA LEU A 42 14.37 14.80 6.77
C LEU A 42 15.21 13.53 6.93
N GLU A 43 15.16 12.92 8.11
CA GLU A 43 15.86 11.67 8.41
C GLU A 43 14.87 10.58 8.85
N LEU A 44 15.13 9.35 8.43
CA LEU A 44 14.48 8.16 8.95
C LEU A 44 15.40 7.53 10.01
N VAL A 45 14.89 7.40 11.23
CA VAL A 45 15.65 6.90 12.38
C VAL A 45 15.01 5.64 12.93
N PHE A 46 15.79 4.56 13.01
CA PHE A 46 15.42 3.35 13.73
C PHE A 46 16.19 3.27 15.04
N THR A 47 15.46 3.21 16.16
CA THR A 47 16.03 3.13 17.51
C THR A 47 15.85 1.72 18.05
N PRO A 48 16.92 0.90 18.12
CA PRO A 48 16.82 -0.42 18.73
C PRO A 48 16.70 -0.30 20.25
N PRO A 49 16.19 -1.35 20.94
CA PRO A 49 16.14 -1.37 22.40
C PRO A 49 17.53 -1.42 23.07
N SER A 50 18.57 -1.79 22.32
CA SER A 50 19.97 -1.77 22.75
C SER A 50 20.87 -1.54 21.53
N GLY A 51 21.99 -0.85 21.71
CA GLY A 51 22.90 -0.42 20.64
C GLY A 51 22.59 0.96 20.09
N GLU A 52 23.28 1.34 19.03
CA GLU A 52 23.18 2.67 18.43
C GLU A 52 22.00 2.79 17.46
N PRO A 53 21.29 3.93 17.42
CA PRO A 53 20.28 4.20 16.41
C PRO A 53 20.86 4.19 14.99
N VAL A 54 20.10 3.65 14.04
CA VAL A 54 20.42 3.70 12.62
C VAL A 54 19.69 4.90 12.00
N LYS A 55 20.42 5.73 11.23
CA LYS A 55 19.88 6.94 10.60
C LYS A 55 20.12 6.92 9.10
N TYR A 56 19.09 7.28 8.34
CA TYR A 56 19.16 7.47 6.89
C TYR A 56 18.62 8.85 6.53
N VAL A 57 19.34 9.58 5.69
CA VAL A 57 18.83 10.84 5.13
C VAL A 57 17.82 10.47 4.05
N VAL A 58 16.57 10.93 4.20
CA VAL A 58 15.52 10.72 3.20
C VAL A 58 15.63 11.79 2.11
N ASN A 59 15.71 13.06 2.52
CA ASN A 59 15.81 14.19 1.61
C ASN A 59 16.30 15.46 2.33
N GLU A 60 16.87 16.40 1.57
CA GLU A 60 17.07 17.79 1.98
C GLU A 60 16.05 18.69 1.28
N PHE A 61 15.01 19.08 2.02
CA PHE A 61 13.99 19.99 1.52
C PHE A 61 14.55 21.40 1.39
N LYS A 62 14.25 22.07 0.26
CA LYS A 62 14.54 23.50 0.03
C LYS A 62 13.29 24.38 0.18
N GLY A 63 12.19 23.79 0.66
CA GLY A 63 10.88 24.44 0.83
C GLY A 63 9.84 23.42 1.32
N ALA A 64 8.59 23.85 1.51
CA ALA A 64 7.52 22.99 1.99
C ALA A 64 7.24 21.79 1.07
N GLY A 65 6.70 20.71 1.61
CA GLY A 65 6.42 19.49 0.88
C GLY A 65 5.61 18.48 1.68
N VAL A 66 5.64 17.22 1.26
CA VAL A 66 5.02 16.10 1.98
C VAL A 66 6.00 14.94 2.06
N ALA A 67 5.91 14.15 3.12
CA ALA A 67 6.67 12.92 3.26
C ALA A 67 5.78 11.82 3.82
N ILE A 68 6.05 10.58 3.40
CA ILE A 68 5.34 9.38 3.82
C ILE A 68 6.35 8.32 4.27
N GLY A 69 6.11 7.72 5.43
CA GLY A 69 6.83 6.58 5.95
C GLY A 69 5.97 5.33 5.87
N MET A 70 6.41 4.32 5.12
CA MET A 70 5.73 3.03 4.99
C MET A 70 6.56 1.94 5.65
N PHE A 71 5.89 0.86 6.09
CA PHE A 71 6.58 -0.30 6.66
C PHE A 71 5.84 -1.60 6.34
N ASN A 72 6.60 -2.68 6.31
CA ASN A 72 6.10 -4.04 6.43
C ASN A 72 7.00 -4.82 7.38
N THR A 73 6.48 -5.92 7.91
CA THR A 73 7.27 -6.90 8.66
C THR A 73 7.39 -8.17 7.83
N ASP A 74 8.48 -8.91 8.02
CA ASP A 74 8.67 -10.20 7.33
C ASP A 74 7.50 -11.14 7.57
N ALA A 75 7.00 -11.19 8.81
CA ALA A 75 5.80 -11.97 9.15
C ALA A 75 4.58 -11.56 8.32
N SER A 76 4.30 -10.25 8.20
CA SER A 76 3.18 -9.75 7.40
C SER A 76 3.28 -10.17 5.93
N ILE A 77 4.47 -10.04 5.34
CA ILE A 77 4.70 -10.39 3.93
C ILE A 77 4.63 -11.90 3.72
N PHE A 78 5.27 -12.69 4.59
CA PHE A 78 5.27 -14.13 4.50
C PHE A 78 3.87 -14.71 4.63
N ASP A 79 3.11 -14.27 5.63
CA ASP A 79 1.73 -14.73 5.85
C ASP A 79 0.81 -14.30 4.72
N PHE A 80 0.98 -13.09 4.18
CA PHE A 80 0.25 -12.63 3.01
C PHE A 80 0.51 -13.50 1.78
N ALA A 81 1.78 -13.77 1.47
CA ALA A 81 2.16 -14.61 0.34
C ALA A 81 1.61 -16.03 0.51
N HIS A 82 1.83 -16.64 1.67
CA HIS A 82 1.37 -18.00 1.98
C HIS A 82 -0.15 -18.13 1.91
N SER A 83 -0.91 -17.15 2.43
CA SER A 83 -2.37 -17.09 2.34
C SER A 83 -2.83 -16.98 0.88
N SER A 84 -2.16 -16.15 0.07
CA SER A 84 -2.46 -15.95 -1.34
C SER A 84 -2.22 -17.21 -2.17
N PHE A 85 -1.08 -17.89 -1.97
CA PHE A 85 -0.78 -19.17 -2.61
C PHE A 85 -1.80 -20.25 -2.25
N LYS A 86 -2.13 -20.39 -0.96
CA LYS A 86 -3.14 -21.37 -0.51
C LYS A 86 -4.51 -21.10 -1.14
N PHE A 87 -4.93 -19.83 -1.21
CA PHE A 87 -6.20 -19.47 -1.82
C PHE A 87 -6.23 -19.77 -3.33
N ALA A 88 -5.19 -19.41 -4.07
CA ALA A 88 -5.11 -19.67 -5.51
C ALA A 88 -5.10 -21.18 -5.80
N LEU A 89 -4.34 -21.96 -5.03
CA LEU A 89 -4.28 -23.41 -5.15
C LEU A 89 -5.64 -24.06 -4.86
N ALA A 90 -6.32 -23.65 -3.78
CA ALA A 90 -7.64 -24.17 -3.43
C ALA A 90 -8.69 -23.85 -4.51
N ARG A 91 -8.58 -22.68 -5.16
CA ARG A 91 -9.45 -22.29 -6.28
C ARG A 91 -9.06 -22.92 -7.60
N LYS A 92 -7.85 -23.49 -7.75
CA LYS A 92 -7.24 -23.90 -9.02
C LYS A 92 -7.15 -22.76 -10.03
N TYR A 93 -6.77 -21.57 -9.56
CA TYR A 93 -6.58 -20.39 -10.39
C TYR A 93 -5.09 -20.00 -10.45
N PRO A 94 -4.66 -19.37 -11.56
CA PRO A 94 -3.33 -18.78 -11.62
C PRO A 94 -3.19 -17.66 -10.59
N LEU A 95 -1.99 -17.55 -10.00
CA LEU A 95 -1.59 -16.44 -9.16
C LEU A 95 -0.58 -15.58 -9.92
N TYR A 96 -0.81 -14.28 -9.92
CA TYR A 96 0.08 -13.27 -10.52
C TYR A 96 0.59 -12.34 -9.42
N LEU A 97 1.84 -11.91 -9.53
CA LEU A 97 2.48 -10.92 -8.65
C LEU A 97 2.76 -9.65 -9.45
#